data_AF-A0A7S3PTM7-F1
#
_entry.id   AF-A0A7S3PTM7-F1
#
_cell.length_a   1.000
_cell.length_b   1.000
_cell.length_c   1.000
_cell.angle_alpha   90.00
_cell.angle_beta   90.00
_cell.angle_gamma   90.00
#
_symmetry.space_group_name_H-M   'P 1'
#
loop_
_entity.id
_entity.type
_entity.pdbx_description
1 polymer ?
#
loop_
_entity_poly.entity_id
_entity_poly.type
_entity_poly.pdbx_seq_one_letter_code
_entity_poly.pdbx_strand_id
1 'polypeptide(L)'
;MLAARMMAEGEICVVKVVARYAYGEKGLEPHVPPNADVEYRLELVSVGEHAKEPQEMSAQELIAAVKLRKERGNEFFKLNEDIKALQCYQQGLKFSQSGEQLVEEDGDEKDCFKKMVDLRIQCLNNIG
;
A
#
# COMPACT_ATOMS: atom_id res chain seq x y z
N MET A 1 0.32 3.91 11.28
CA MET A 1 1.07 3.80 12.54
C MET A 1 2.49 4.30 12.32
N LEU A 2 2.84 5.48 12.84
CA LEU A 2 4.19 6.03 12.72
C LEU A 2 5.15 5.43 13.76
N ALA A 3 4.65 5.02 14.93
CA ALA A 3 5.47 4.49 16.02
C ALA A 3 6.20 3.18 15.66
N ALA A 4 5.52 2.25 14.98
CA ALA A 4 6.11 0.96 14.58
C ALA A 4 7.35 1.10 13.68
N ARG A 5 7.47 2.20 12.93
CA ARG A 5 8.61 2.47 12.04
C ARG A 5 9.87 2.90 12.81
N MET A 6 9.73 3.27 14.09
CA MET A 6 10.85 3.68 14.95
C MET A 6 11.32 2.56 15.88
N MET A 7 10.66 1.41 15.87
CA MET A 7 10.96 0.28 16.75
C MET A 7 12.00 -0.66 16.13
N ALA A 8 12.79 -1.32 16.97
CA ALA A 8 13.60 -2.47 16.59
C ALA A 8 12.80 -3.77 16.66
N GLU A 9 13.20 -4.78 15.89
CA GLU A 9 12.60 -6.11 15.97
C GLU A 9 12.79 -6.72 17.38
N GLY A 10 11.72 -7.28 17.93
CA GLY A 10 11.63 -7.74 19.31
C GLY A 10 11.43 -6.62 20.36
N GLU A 11 11.40 -5.35 19.95
CA GLU A 11 11.20 -4.24 20.88
C GLU A 11 9.76 -4.21 21.40
N ILE A 12 9.64 -4.00 22.71
CA ILE A 12 8.36 -3.72 23.38
C ILE A 12 8.39 -2.27 23.85
N CYS A 13 7.43 -1.47 23.39
CA CYS A 13 7.33 -0.06 23.76
C CYS A 13 5.90 0.32 24.15
N VAL A 14 5.79 1.48 24.80
CA VAL A 14 4.51 2.07 25.20
C VAL A 14 4.34 3.37 24.44
N VAL A 15 3.26 3.46 23.66
CA VAL A 15 2.96 4.61 22.81
C VAL A 15 1.73 5.33 23.34
N LYS A 16 1.92 6.59 23.72
CA LYS A 16 0.83 7.50 24.11
C LYS A 16 0.32 8.23 22.88
N VAL A 17 -0.95 8.06 22.58
CA VAL A 17 -1.62 8.59 21.38
C VAL A 17 -2.73 9.53 21.82
N VAL A 18 -2.60 10.79 21.43
CA VAL A 18 -3.66 11.78 21.67
C VAL A 18 -4.94 11.43 20.90
N ALA A 19 -6.11 11.76 21.44
CA ALA A 19 -7.42 11.33 20.93
C ALA A 19 -7.59 11.49 19.40
N ARG A 20 -7.10 12.60 18.84
CA ARG A 20 -7.16 12.91 17.39
C ARG A 20 -6.46 11.88 16.49
N TYR A 21 -5.52 11.11 17.03
CA TYR A 21 -4.82 10.03 16.33
C TYR A 21 -5.24 8.63 16.82
N ALA A 22 -6.17 8.56 17.78
CA ALA A 22 -6.77 7.34 18.30
C ALA A 22 -8.25 7.25 17.85
N TYR A 23 -9.21 7.26 18.78
CA TYR A 23 -10.63 7.08 18.48
C TYR A 23 -11.41 8.41 18.30
N GLY A 24 -10.74 9.55 18.47
CA GLY A 24 -11.30 10.88 18.24
C GLY A 24 -12.58 11.14 19.03
N GLU A 25 -13.43 12.00 18.49
CA GLU A 25 -14.69 12.42 19.11
C GLU A 25 -15.71 11.28 19.25
N LYS A 26 -15.60 10.23 18.44
CA LYS A 26 -16.55 9.12 18.50
C LYS A 26 -16.25 8.17 19.65
N GLY A 27 -14.98 8.05 20.05
CA GLY A 27 -14.55 7.01 20.98
C GLY A 27 -14.79 5.60 20.42
N LEU A 28 -14.79 4.62 21.32
CA LEU A 28 -15.14 3.22 21.05
C LEU A 28 -15.90 2.67 22.26
N GLU A 29 -17.22 2.77 22.26
CA GLU A 29 -18.02 2.23 23.35
C GLU A 29 -17.97 0.69 23.43
N PRO A 30 -17.96 0.11 24.65
CA PRO A 30 -17.93 0.76 25.97
C PRO A 30 -16.50 0.98 26.51
N HIS A 31 -15.47 0.82 25.69
CA HIS A 31 -14.08 0.68 26.14
C HIS A 31 -13.30 1.99 26.17
N VAL A 32 -13.58 2.90 25.24
CA VAL A 32 -12.86 4.17 25.08
C VAL A 32 -13.87 5.31 24.95
N PRO A 33 -13.86 6.26 25.89
CA PRO A 33 -14.72 7.44 25.80
C PRO A 33 -14.40 8.32 24.57
N PRO A 34 -15.37 9.11 24.09
CA PRO A 34 -15.13 10.26 23.22
C PRO A 34 -13.94 11.12 23.68
N ASN A 35 -13.07 11.50 22.75
CA ASN A 35 -11.94 12.39 22.98
C ASN A 35 -10.91 11.91 24.04
N ALA A 36 -10.85 10.61 24.33
CA ALA A 36 -9.86 10.06 25.24
C ALA A 36 -8.50 9.83 24.57
N ASP A 37 -7.42 10.22 25.25
CA ASP A 37 -6.07 9.80 24.92
C ASP A 37 -5.89 8.31 25.27
N VAL A 38 -5.13 7.59 24.45
CA VAL A 38 -4.95 6.13 24.58
C VAL A 38 -3.48 5.78 24.71
N GLU A 39 -3.18 4.84 25.60
CA GLU A 39 -1.86 4.24 25.74
C GLU A 39 -1.87 2.82 25.17
N TYR A 40 -1.02 2.56 24.18
CA TYR A 40 -0.85 1.24 23.57
C TYR A 40 0.48 0.63 24.00
N ARG A 41 0.45 -0.63 24.44
CA ARG A 41 1.65 -1.45 24.56
C ARG A 41 1.83 -2.23 23.26
N LEU A 42 2.92 -1.94 22.55
CA LEU A 42 3.23 -2.55 21.26
C LEU A 42 4.45 -3.46 21.40
N GLU A 43 4.44 -4.56 20.65
CA GLU A 43 5.59 -5.45 20.46
C GLU A 43 5.80 -5.62 18.95
N LEU A 44 7.00 -5.30 18.48
CA LEU A 44 7.37 -5.54 17.08
C LEU A 44 7.92 -6.95 16.94
N VAL A 45 7.05 -7.92 16.66
CA VAL A 45 7.42 -9.35 16.62
C VAL A 45 8.47 -9.67 15.54
N SER A 46 8.27 -9.14 14.32
CA SER A 46 9.17 -9.38 13.19
C SER A 46 9.01 -8.29 12.14
N VAL A 47 10.10 -7.87 11.49
CA VAL A 47 10.04 -7.08 10.26
C VAL A 47 10.15 -8.05 9.09
N GLY A 48 9.12 -8.12 8.25
CA GLY A 48 9.17 -8.93 7.03
C GLY A 48 10.28 -8.47 6.08
N GLU A 49 10.58 -9.29 5.06
CA GLU A 49 11.54 -8.89 4.03
C GLU A 49 11.18 -7.53 3.43
N HIS A 50 12.22 -6.76 3.11
CA HIS A 50 12.03 -5.50 2.38
C HIS A 50 11.22 -5.78 1.13
N ALA A 51 10.16 -4.99 0.92
CA ALA A 51 9.42 -5.07 -0.33
C ALA A 51 10.42 -4.80 -1.46
N LYS A 52 10.58 -5.78 -2.36
CA LYS A 52 11.43 -5.65 -3.55
C LYS A 52 11.14 -4.32 -4.23
N GLU A 53 12.17 -3.59 -4.63
CA GLU A 53 11.97 -2.43 -5.48
C GLU A 53 11.45 -2.91 -6.85
N PRO A 54 10.71 -2.08 -7.60
CA PRO A 54 10.18 -2.46 -8.92
C PRO A 54 11.23 -3.03 -9.88
N GLN A 55 12.48 -2.59 -9.74
CA GLN A 55 13.63 -3.02 -10.56
C GLN A 55 14.14 -4.42 -10.20
N GLU A 56 13.83 -4.92 -9.01
CA GLU A 56 14.23 -6.24 -8.49
C GLU A 56 13.12 -7.29 -8.65
N MET A 57 11.92 -6.85 -9.05
CA MET A 57 10.77 -7.71 -9.26
C MET A 57 10.83 -8.36 -10.66
N SER A 58 10.47 -9.64 -10.73
CA SER A 58 10.20 -10.29 -12.03
C SER A 58 8.97 -9.68 -12.72
N ALA A 59 8.81 -9.91 -14.03
CA ALA A 59 7.66 -9.43 -14.79
C ALA A 59 6.32 -9.87 -14.17
N GLN A 60 6.24 -11.11 -13.67
CA GLN A 60 5.03 -11.64 -13.03
C GLN A 60 4.73 -10.95 -11.69
N GLU A 61 5.76 -10.72 -10.87
CA GLU A 61 5.64 -9.99 -9.60
C GLU A 61 5.22 -8.54 -9.83
N LEU A 62 5.77 -7.87 -10.84
CA LEU A 62 5.35 -6.51 -11.24
C LEU A 62 3.88 -6.47 -11.65
N ILE A 63 3.43 -7.41 -12.48
CA ILE A 63 2.02 -7.48 -12.90
C ILE A 63 1.11 -7.66 -11.68
N ALA A 64 1.45 -8.57 -10.77
CA ALA A 64 0.69 -8.77 -9.53
C ALA A 64 0.69 -7.51 -8.66
N ALA A 65 1.84 -6.84 -8.53
CA ALA A 65 2.00 -5.61 -7.75
C ALA A 65 1.18 -4.44 -8.31
N VAL A 66 1.08 -4.30 -9.64
CA VAL A 66 0.25 -3.30 -10.31
C VAL A 66 -1.24 -3.61 -10.14
N LYS A 67 -1.65 -4.88 -10.33
CA LYS A 67 -3.04 -5.32 -10.12
C LYS A 67 -3.52 -5.01 -8.71
N LEU A 68 -2.75 -5.40 -7.70
CA LEU A 68 -3.06 -5.18 -6.30
C LEU A 68 -3.25 -3.68 -6.00
N ARG A 69 -2.40 -2.82 -6.54
CA ARG A 69 -2.50 -1.36 -6.36
C ARG A 69 -3.74 -0.78 -7.03
N LYS A 70 -4.08 -1.25 -8.23
CA LYS A 70 -5.32 -0.87 -8.91
C LYS A 70 -6.55 -1.28 -8.11
N GLU A 71 -6.58 -2.51 -7.59
CA GLU A 71 -7.69 -3.02 -6.78
C GLU A 71 -7.88 -2.22 -5.49
N ARG A 72 -6.78 -1.93 -4.77
CA ARG A 72 -6.81 -1.02 -3.61
C ARG A 72 -7.28 0.39 -3.97
N GLY A 73 -6.85 0.92 -5.11
CA GLY A 73 -7.35 2.20 -5.62
C GLY A 73 -8.86 2.19 -5.84
N ASN A 74 -9.39 1.10 -6.42
CA ASN A 74 -10.83 0.92 -6.62
C ASN A 74 -11.60 0.83 -5.30
N GLU A 75 -11.03 0.21 -4.26
CA GLU A 75 -11.63 0.17 -2.92
C GLU A 75 -11.73 1.55 -2.29
N PHE A 76 -10.64 2.33 -2.34
CA PHE A 76 -10.66 3.71 -1.83
C PHE A 76 -11.60 4.61 -2.62
N PHE A 77 -11.69 4.42 -3.94
CA PHE A 77 -12.62 5.16 -4.78
C PHE A 77 -14.07 4.89 -4.39
N LYS A 78 -14.43 3.62 -4.11
CA LYS A 78 -15.77 3.27 -3.62
C LYS A 78 -16.12 3.91 -2.26
N LEU A 79 -15.10 4.25 -1.47
CA LEU A 79 -15.24 4.93 -0.18
C LEU A 79 -15.23 6.47 -0.31
N ASN A 80 -15.19 7.02 -1.52
CA ASN A 80 -15.00 8.45 -1.81
C ASN A 80 -13.70 9.02 -1.22
N GLU A 81 -12.68 8.18 -1.02
CA GLU A 81 -11.37 8.60 -0.56
C GLU A 81 -10.44 8.88 -1.75
N ASP A 82 -10.80 9.86 -2.58
CA ASP A 82 -10.21 10.10 -3.91
C ASP A 82 -8.68 10.31 -3.88
N ILE A 83 -8.18 11.04 -2.88
CA ILE A 83 -6.73 11.28 -2.72
C ILE A 83 -5.99 9.95 -2.51
N LYS A 84 -6.56 9.03 -1.73
CA LYS A 84 -5.94 7.72 -1.47
C LYS A 84 -6.06 6.80 -2.68
N ALA A 85 -7.19 6.86 -3.40
CA ALA A 85 -7.36 6.15 -4.67
C ALA A 85 -6.30 6.59 -5.70
N LEU A 86 -6.14 7.91 -5.88
CA LEU A 86 -5.15 8.53 -6.76
C LEU A 86 -3.72 8.09 -6.41
N GLN A 87 -3.37 8.11 -5.12
CA GLN A 87 -2.05 7.64 -4.66
C GLN A 87 -1.81 6.18 -5.02
N CYS A 88 -2.82 5.31 -4.90
CA CYS A 88 -2.71 3.91 -5.26
C CYS A 88 -2.47 3.73 -6.77
N TYR A 89 -3.21 4.44 -7.63
CA TYR A 89 -3.02 4.37 -9.08
C TYR A 89 -1.65 4.91 -9.51
N GLN A 90 -1.22 6.05 -8.95
CA GLN A 90 0.11 6.61 -9.22
C GLN A 90 1.24 5.64 -8.86
N GLN A 91 1.11 4.92 -7.74
CA GLN A 91 2.07 3.88 -7.38
C GLN A 91 2.02 2.70 -8.36
N GLY A 92 0.84 2.30 -8.82
CA GLY A 92 0.69 1.29 -9.88
C GLY A 92 1.42 1.69 -11.17
N LEU A 93 1.32 2.96 -11.56
CA LEU A 93 2.02 3.48 -12.73
C LEU A 93 3.55 3.42 -12.59
N LYS A 94 4.11 3.83 -11.44
CA LYS A 94 5.56 3.75 -11.17
C LYS A 94 6.09 2.32 -11.33
N PHE A 95 5.34 1.34 -10.83
CA PHE A 95 5.70 -0.06 -10.94
C PHE A 95 5.62 -0.54 -12.39
N SER A 96 4.59 -0.14 -13.14
CA SER A 96 4.43 -0.52 -14.55
C SER A 96 5.54 0.02 -15.47
N GLN A 97 6.09 1.20 -15.18
CA GLN A 97 7.18 1.80 -15.97
C GLN A 97 8.51 1.03 -15.83
N SER A 98 8.72 0.35 -14.70
CA SER A 98 9.96 -0.40 -14.46
C SER A 98 10.01 -1.72 -15.25
N GLY A 99 8.85 -2.25 -15.67
CA GLY A 99 8.78 -3.45 -16.51
C GLY A 99 9.05 -3.23 -17.99
N GLU A 100 9.19 -1.97 -18.46
CA GLU A 100 9.57 -1.67 -19.85
C GLU A 100 10.99 -2.13 -20.20
N GLN A 101 11.84 -2.40 -19.21
CA GLN A 101 13.23 -2.84 -19.39
C GLN A 101 13.38 -4.37 -19.49
N LEU A 102 12.31 -5.13 -19.21
CA LEU A 102 12.29 -6.60 -19.22
C LEU A 102 11.91 -7.19 -20.60
N VAL A 103 12.17 -6.45 -21.68
CA VAL A 103 11.79 -6.86 -23.04
C VAL A 103 12.98 -7.58 -23.69
N GLU A 104 13.18 -8.85 -23.36
CA GLU A 104 13.90 -9.77 -24.24
C GLU A 104 12.92 -10.74 -24.92
N GLU A 105 13.27 -11.17 -26.12
CA GLU A 105 12.35 -11.75 -27.09
C GLU A 105 12.05 -13.23 -26.84
N ASP A 106 11.17 -13.54 -25.87
CA ASP A 106 10.54 -14.86 -25.76
C ASP A 106 9.00 -14.77 -25.63
N GLY A 107 8.32 -15.83 -26.10
CA GLY A 107 6.86 -15.84 -26.32
C GLY A 107 6.01 -15.62 -25.06
N ASP A 108 6.46 -16.09 -23.90
CA ASP A 108 5.76 -15.95 -22.61
C ASP A 108 5.92 -14.53 -22.00
N GLU A 109 7.03 -13.84 -22.29
CA GLU A 109 7.28 -12.48 -21.78
C GLU A 109 6.52 -11.40 -22.60
N LYS A 110 6.22 -11.66 -23.88
CA LYS A 110 5.33 -10.81 -24.69
C LYS A 110 3.91 -10.70 -24.13
N ASP A 111 3.35 -11.80 -23.62
CA ASP A 111 2.03 -11.79 -22.99
C ASP A 111 2.03 -11.00 -21.67
N CYS A 112 3.12 -11.10 -20.91
CA CYS A 112 3.33 -10.30 -19.71
C CYS A 112 3.42 -8.80 -20.01
N PHE A 113 4.17 -8.41 -21.04
CA PHE A 113 4.26 -7.01 -21.47
C PHE A 113 2.90 -6.45 -21.87
N LYS A 114 2.14 -7.19 -22.69
CA LYS A 114 0.78 -6.79 -23.10
C LYS A 114 -0.13 -6.58 -21.88
N LYS A 115 -0.14 -7.53 -20.94
CA LYS A 115 -0.91 -7.41 -19.68
C LYS A 115 -0.50 -6.19 -18.86
N MET A 116 0.80 -5.87 -18.83
CA MET A 116 1.31 -4.71 -18.09
C MET A 116 0.86 -3.39 -18.73
N VAL A 117 0.92 -3.28 -20.06
CA VAL A 117 0.41 -2.11 -20.81
C VAL A 117 -1.09 -1.94 -20.60
N ASP A 118 -1.87 -3.01 -20.66
CA ASP A 118 -3.32 -2.96 -20.43
C ASP A 118 -3.65 -2.45 -19.01
N LEU A 119 -2.91 -2.92 -17.99
CA LEU A 119 -3.08 -2.47 -16.61
C LEU A 119 -2.69 -1.00 -16.43
N ARG A 120 -1.65 -0.53 -17.12
CA ARG A 120 -1.25 0.88 -17.11
C ARG A 120 -2.35 1.77 -17.65
N ILE A 121 -2.96 1.40 -18.78
CA ILE A 121 -4.10 2.14 -19.36
C ILE A 121 -5.26 2.20 -18.37
N GLN A 122 -5.58 1.08 -17.71
CA GLN A 122 -6.64 1.06 -16.69
C GLN A 122 -6.33 1.98 -15.51
N CYS A 123 -5.09 2.01 -15.03
CA CYS A 123 -4.68 2.96 -13.98
C CYS A 123 -4.80 4.42 -14.45
N LEU A 124 -4.41 4.74 -15.69
CA LEU A 124 -4.53 6.09 -16.26
C LEU A 124 -6.00 6.53 -16.39
N ASN A 125 -6.88 5.63 -16.84
CA ASN A 125 -8.31 5.92 -16.96
C ASN A 125 -8.98 6.20 -15.62
N ASN A 126 -8.43 5.68 -14.52
CA ASN A 126 -8.97 5.91 -13.18
C ASN A 126 -8.33 7.13 -12.47
N ILE A 127 -7.38 7.81 -13.12
CA ILE A 127 -6.73 9.03 -12.62
C ILE A 127 -7.34 10.29 -13.23
N GLY A 128 -7.78 10.22 -14.50
CA GLY A 128 -8.38 11.34 -15.24
C GLY A 128 -9.90 11.38 -15.12
#